data_AF-A0A1H1LMX3-F1
#
_entry.id   AF-A0A1H1LMX3-F1
#
_cell.length_a   1.000
_cell.length_b   1.000
_cell.length_c   1.000
_cell.angle_alpha   90.00
_cell.angle_beta   90.00
_cell.angle_gamma   90.00
#
_symmetry.space_group_name_H-M   'P 1'
#
loop_
_entity.id
_entity.type
_entity.pdbx_description
1 polymer ?
#
loop_
_entity_poly.entity_id
_entity_poly.type
_entity_poly.pdbx_seq_one_letter_code
_entity_poly.pdbx_strand_id
1 'polypeptide(L)'
;MSQTPAPDELPRDLRNWDLLRRKGKKRFILITGVLSYGVPMFVVMTFLVNRKSEVMPEPLRLAISLVIWLLGGAAFGWIMWKLNEGRYQKFLAKQAPKP
;
A
#
# COMPACT_ATOMS: atom_id res chain seq x y z
N MET A 1 -25.29 18.30 6.25
CA MET A 1 -25.12 17.26 5.23
C MET A 1 -23.86 17.58 4.46
N SER A 2 -22.76 16.84 4.69
CA SER A 2 -21.49 17.06 4.02
C SER A 2 -21.66 16.73 2.54
N GLN A 3 -21.76 17.75 1.68
CA GLN A 3 -21.85 17.54 0.24
C GLN A 3 -20.60 16.78 -0.19
N THR A 4 -20.78 15.58 -0.74
CA THR A 4 -19.68 14.87 -1.39
C THR A 4 -19.42 15.63 -2.69
N PRO A 5 -18.21 16.16 -2.91
CA PRO A 5 -17.94 16.95 -4.11
C PRO A 5 -18.19 16.11 -5.36
N ALA A 6 -18.74 16.76 -6.39
CA ALA A 6 -19.09 16.09 -7.62
C ALA A 6 -17.81 15.54 -8.31
N PRO A 7 -17.87 14.39 -9.01
CA PRO A 7 -16.69 13.69 -9.54
C PRO A 7 -15.81 14.51 -10.49
N ASP A 8 -16.34 15.59 -11.05
CA ASP A 8 -15.75 16.54 -11.98
C ASP A 8 -14.84 17.59 -11.29
N GLU A 9 -15.01 17.83 -9.99
CA GLU A 9 -14.18 18.77 -9.21
C GLU A 9 -12.93 18.11 -8.59
N LEU A 10 -12.88 16.78 -8.57
CA LEU A 10 -11.79 16.01 -7.96
C LEU A 10 -10.58 15.90 -8.91
N PRO A 11 -9.37 16.26 -8.45
CA PRO A 11 -8.12 15.92 -9.13
C PRO A 11 -8.07 14.43 -9.48
N ARG A 12 -7.48 14.09 -10.63
CA ARG A 12 -7.39 12.71 -11.14
C ARG A 12 -6.89 11.70 -10.10
N ASP A 13 -5.90 12.09 -9.30
CA ASP A 13 -5.33 11.23 -8.25
C ASP A 13 -6.33 10.93 -7.13
N LEU A 14 -7.15 11.91 -6.75
CA LEU A 14 -8.18 11.74 -5.71
C LEU A 14 -9.38 10.94 -6.22
N ARG A 15 -9.75 11.08 -7.51
CA ARG A 15 -10.75 10.19 -8.15
C ARG A 15 -10.28 8.74 -8.17
N ASN A 16 -9.03 8.51 -8.59
CA ASN A 16 -8.44 7.18 -8.61
C ASN A 16 -8.38 6.60 -7.20
N TRP A 17 -7.98 7.42 -6.22
CA TRP A 17 -8.02 7.03 -4.81
C TRP A 17 -9.44 6.70 -4.34
N ASP A 18 -10.46 7.48 -4.72
CA ASP A 18 -11.85 7.20 -4.34
C ASP A 18 -12.34 5.84 -4.86
N LEU A 19 -12.02 5.52 -6.10
CA LEU A 19 -12.31 4.19 -6.67
C LEU A 19 -11.55 3.06 -5.97
N LEU A 20 -10.28 3.30 -5.60
CA LEU A 20 -9.45 2.34 -4.87
C LEU A 20 -9.92 2.11 -3.43
N ARG A 21 -10.29 3.18 -2.71
CA ARG A 21 -10.76 3.07 -1.32
C ARG A 21 -12.09 2.31 -1.21
N ARG A 22 -12.99 2.48 -2.19
CA ARG A 22 -14.28 1.77 -2.24
C ARG A 22 -14.11 0.26 -2.32
N LYS A 23 -13.01 -0.22 -2.91
CA LYS A 23 -12.66 -1.65 -2.95
C LYS A 23 -12.17 -2.20 -1.61
N GLY A 24 -11.92 -1.33 -0.63
CA GLY A 24 -11.63 -1.69 0.76
C GLY A 24 -10.15 -1.70 1.12
N LYS A 25 -9.87 -1.33 2.38
CA LYS A 25 -8.51 -1.21 2.95
C LYS A 25 -7.72 -2.51 2.91
N LYS A 26 -8.32 -3.63 3.34
CA LYS A 26 -7.64 -4.93 3.39
C LYS A 26 -7.16 -5.36 2.01
N ARG A 27 -8.03 -5.16 0.99
CA ARG A 27 -7.72 -5.47 -0.40
C ARG A 27 -6.58 -4.60 -0.94
N PHE A 28 -6.58 -3.30 -0.63
CA PHE A 28 -5.47 -2.42 -1.02
C PHE A 28 -4.13 -2.84 -0.39
N ILE A 29 -4.11 -3.16 0.90
CA ILE A 29 -2.88 -3.59 1.58
C ILE A 29 -2.38 -4.91 0.97
N LEU A 30 -3.27 -5.86 0.72
CA LEU A 30 -2.90 -7.16 0.15
C LEU A 30 -2.42 -7.04 -1.30
N ILE A 31 -3.13 -6.30 -2.15
CA ILE A 31 -2.80 -6.19 -3.58
C ILE A 31 -1.62 -5.23 -3.79
N THR A 32 -1.75 -3.99 -3.32
CA THR A 32 -0.76 -2.95 -3.57
C THR A 32 0.47 -3.11 -2.69
N GLY A 33 0.28 -3.44 -1.40
CA GLY A 33 1.38 -3.59 -0.46
C GLY A 33 2.09 -4.94 -0.59
N VAL A 34 1.34 -6.04 -0.44
CA VAL A 34 1.95 -7.37 -0.36
C VAL A 34 2.23 -7.95 -1.74
N LEU A 35 1.23 -8.06 -2.61
CA LEU A 35 1.38 -8.73 -3.92
C LEU A 35 2.20 -7.91 -4.93
N SER A 36 2.04 -6.58 -4.93
CA SER A 36 2.74 -5.71 -5.89
C SER A 36 4.10 -5.22 -5.41
N TYR A 37 4.37 -5.26 -4.10
CA TYR A 37 5.62 -4.75 -3.52
C TYR A 37 6.36 -5.83 -2.72
N GLY A 38 5.75 -6.40 -1.69
CA GLY A 38 6.39 -7.41 -0.85
C GLY A 38 6.86 -8.65 -1.60
N VAL A 39 6.01 -9.23 -2.46
CA VAL A 39 6.35 -10.45 -3.23
C VAL A 39 7.45 -10.20 -4.27
N PRO A 40 7.39 -9.18 -5.14
CA PRO A 40 8.49 -8.88 -6.06
C PRO A 40 9.79 -8.58 -5.32
N MET A 41 9.73 -7.85 -4.21
CA MET A 41 10.91 -7.50 -3.44
C MET A 41 11.54 -8.72 -2.75
N PHE A 42 10.72 -9.66 -2.26
CA PHE A 42 11.18 -10.98 -1.84
C PHE A 42 11.90 -11.70 -2.98
N VAL A 43 11.29 -11.81 -4.16
CA VAL A 43 11.91 -12.54 -5.28
C VAL A 43 13.25 -11.91 -5.67
N VAL A 44 13.30 -10.59 -5.81
CA VAL A 44 14.52 -9.87 -6.16
C VAL A 44 15.61 -10.06 -5.09
N MET A 45 15.29 -9.80 -3.83
CA MET A 45 16.29 -9.83 -2.76
C MET A 45 16.77 -11.26 -2.48
N THR A 46 15.87 -12.22 -2.50
CA THR A 46 16.19 -13.61 -2.19
C THR A 46 16.93 -14.31 -3.33
N PHE A 47 16.54 -14.11 -4.60
CA PHE A 47 17.11 -14.85 -5.73
C PHE A 47 18.13 -14.08 -6.56
N LEU A 48 18.08 -12.74 -6.58
CA LEU A 48 19.04 -11.94 -7.35
C LEU A 48 20.17 -11.41 -6.47
N VAL A 49 19.86 -10.95 -5.25
CA VAL A 49 20.85 -10.33 -4.37
C VAL A 49 21.53 -11.35 -3.47
N ASN A 50 20.79 -12.24 -2.83
CA ASN A 50 21.31 -13.08 -1.74
C ASN A 50 21.63 -14.52 -2.17
N ARG A 51 22.29 -14.71 -3.32
CA ARG A 51 22.51 -16.04 -3.93
C ARG A 51 23.41 -17.00 -3.14
N LYS A 52 24.20 -16.51 -2.18
CA LYS A 52 25.13 -17.33 -1.38
C LYS A 52 25.24 -16.75 0.01
N SER A 53 24.57 -17.37 0.98
CA SER A 53 24.84 -17.12 2.40
C SER A 53 24.99 -18.47 3.08
N GLU A 54 26.23 -18.79 3.47
CA GLU A 54 26.61 -20.04 4.16
C GLU A 54 26.19 -20.07 5.64
N VAL A 55 25.57 -18.99 6.12
CA VAL A 55 25.30 -18.76 7.56
C VAL A 55 24.04 -19.49 8.05
N MET A 56 23.10 -19.83 7.16
CA MET A 56 21.82 -20.46 7.54
C MET A 56 21.37 -21.52 6.52
N PRO A 57 20.65 -22.57 6.97
CA PRO A 57 19.99 -23.51 6.07
C PRO A 57 19.02 -22.79 5.11
N GLU A 58 19.13 -23.09 3.81
CA GLU A 58 18.33 -22.48 2.74
C GLU A 58 16.81 -22.43 3.05
N PRO A 59 16.14 -23.51 3.51
CA PRO A 59 14.70 -23.48 3.77
C PRO A 59 14.30 -22.46 4.85
N LEU A 60 15.10 -22.34 5.91
CA LEU A 60 14.85 -21.41 7.00
C LEU A 60 15.08 -19.96 6.57
N ARG A 61 16.14 -19.71 5.79
CA ARG A 61 16.42 -18.37 5.24
C ARG A 61 15.30 -17.88 4.33
N LEU A 62 14.78 -18.77 3.48
CA LEU A 62 13.65 -18.48 2.59
C LEU A 62 12.38 -18.15 3.39
N ALA A 63 12.06 -18.95 4.40
CA ALA A 63 10.89 -18.72 5.24
C ALA A 63 10.97 -17.37 5.99
N ILE A 64 12.12 -17.06 6.60
CA ILE A 64 12.33 -15.79 7.31
C ILE A 64 12.25 -14.62 6.34
N SER A 65 12.93 -14.70 5.20
CA SER A 65 12.91 -13.64 4.18
C SER A 65 11.48 -13.40 3.71
N LEU A 66 10.73 -14.46 3.42
CA LEU A 66 9.34 -14.36 2.98
C LEU A 66 8.49 -13.63 4.02
N VAL A 67 8.56 -14.04 5.29
CA VAL A 67 7.80 -13.40 6.36
C VAL A 67 8.16 -11.91 6.50
N ILE A 68 9.46 -11.58 6.51
CA ILE A 68 9.92 -10.19 6.62
C ILE A 68 9.40 -9.35 5.46
N TRP A 69 9.51 -9.83 4.23
CA TRP A 69 9.07 -9.08 3.04
C TRP A 69 7.55 -8.99 2.91
N LEU A 70 6.80 -10.01 3.31
CA LEU A 70 5.33 -9.95 3.37
C LEU A 70 4.86 -8.94 4.44
N LEU A 71 5.47 -8.95 5.63
CA LEU A 71 5.17 -7.99 6.68
C LEU A 71 5.57 -6.57 6.28
N GLY A 72 6.74 -6.41 5.65
CA GLY A 72 7.22 -5.14 5.10
C GLY A 72 6.28 -4.59 4.02
N GLY A 73 5.85 -5.44 3.08
CA GLY A 73 4.85 -5.08 2.07
C GLY A 73 3.50 -4.69 2.68
N ALA A 74 3.04 -5.41 3.71
CA ALA A 74 1.81 -5.09 4.40
C ALA A 74 1.90 -3.74 5.15
N ALA A 75 2.99 -3.49 5.86
CA ALA A 75 3.25 -2.22 6.53
C ALA A 75 3.31 -1.06 5.53
N PHE A 76 4.02 -1.26 4.41
CA PHE A 76 4.10 -0.29 3.32
C PHE A 76 2.72 0.03 2.74
N GLY A 77 1.92 -0.99 2.42
CA GLY A 77 0.55 -0.80 1.95
C GLY A 77 -0.34 -0.06 2.95
N TRP A 78 -0.17 -0.31 4.25
CA TRP A 78 -0.92 0.37 5.31
C TRP A 78 -0.52 1.84 5.46
N ILE A 79 0.78 2.16 5.40
CA ILE A 79 1.28 3.54 5.42
C ILE A 79 0.76 4.29 4.20
N MET A 80 0.86 3.69 3.01
CA MET A 80 0.39 4.31 1.78
C MET A 80 -1.12 4.57 1.80
N TRP A 81 -1.89 3.66 2.40
CA TRP A 81 -3.31 3.88 2.65
C TRP A 81 -3.56 5.10 3.54
N LYS A 82 -2.88 5.18 4.70
CA LYS A 82 -3.00 6.30 5.64
C LYS A 82 -2.65 7.64 4.98
N LEU A 83 -1.60 7.68 4.17
CA LEU A 83 -1.15 8.89 3.47
C LEU A 83 -2.18 9.36 2.44
N ASN A 84 -2.67 8.46 1.58
CA ASN A 84 -3.66 8.83 0.57
C ASN A 84 -5.01 9.19 1.18
N GLU A 85 -5.46 8.45 2.20
CA GLU A 85 -6.68 8.78 2.93
C GLU A 85 -6.56 10.14 3.63
N GLY A 86 -5.41 10.44 4.23
CA GLY A 86 -5.15 11.75 4.83
C GLY A 86 -5.18 12.89 3.80
N ARG A 87 -4.63 12.68 2.60
CA ARG A 87 -4.72 13.66 1.49
C ARG A 87 -6.15 13.88 1.03
N TYR A 88 -6.92 12.79 0.90
CA TYR A 88 -8.32 12.85 0.52
C TYR A 88 -9.18 13.60 1.53
N GLN A 89 -9.04 13.29 2.83
CA GLN A 89 -9.77 13.99 3.90
C GLN A 89 -9.41 15.48 3.98
N LYS A 90 -8.12 15.83 3.80
CA LYS A 90 -7.68 17.23 3.74
C LYS A 90 -8.29 17.99 2.56
N PHE A 91 -8.46 17.34 1.42
CA PHE A 91 -9.10 17.95 0.26
C PHE A 91 -10.60 18.22 0.53
N LEU A 92 -11.31 17.23 1.08
CA LEU A 92 -12.72 17.40 1.47
C LEU A 92 -12.90 18.51 2.51
N ALA A 93 -12.01 18.60 3.51
CA ALA A 93 -12.06 19.64 4.53
C ALA A 93 -11.84 21.06 3.97
N LYS A 94 -11.04 21.20 2.91
CA LYS A 94 -10.84 22.50 2.23
C LYS A 94 -12.03 22.93 1.39
N GLN A 95 -12.83 21.99 0.91
CA GLN A 95 -14.03 22.26 0.12
C GLN A 95 -15.28 22.43 0.99
N ALA A 96 -15.25 22.04 2.26
CA ALA A 96 -16.33 22.32 3.18
C ALA A 96 -16.47 23.84 3.35
N PRO A 97 -17.68 24.41 3.18
CA PRO A 97 -17.90 25.83 3.37
C PRO A 97 -17.48 26.21 4.79
N LYS A 98 -16.65 27.24 4.90
CA LYS A 98 -16.25 27.83 6.18
C LYS A 98 -17.53 28.34 6.88
N PRO A 99 -17.75 28.00 8.16
CA PRO A 99 -18.95 28.43 8.89
C PRO A 99 -19.03 29.95 8.98
#